data_AF-A0A5K0Y479-F1
#
_entry.id   AF-A0A5K0Y479-F1
#
_cell.length_a   1.000
_cell.length_b   1.000
_cell.length_c   1.000
_cell.angle_alpha   90.00
_cell.angle_beta   90.00
_cell.angle_gamma   90.00
#
_symmetry.space_group_name_H-M   'P 1'
#
loop_
_entity.id
_entity.type
_entity.pdbx_description
1 polymer ?
#
loop_
_entity_poly.entity_id
_entity_poly.type
_entity_poly.pdbx_seq_one_letter_code
_entity_poly.pdbx_strand_id
1 'polypeptide(L)'
;MTYNAPKPPSWIRGIANECPVWIKFHTPTIPFILFSFYVDHAMRTNDYIYSRCSVTANYTDGSAFEVNMHSLFSTFTNGSLSIGFSNAIVGEGSDTVYGLVQCRGDLGQDSCKDCIRNSTQQVV
;
A
#
# COMPACT_ATOMS: atom_id res chain seq x y z
N MET A 1 -27.21 -2.90 -13.76
CA MET A 1 -26.61 -4.22 -13.48
C MET A 1 -25.94 -4.14 -12.13
N THR A 2 -26.51 -4.78 -11.11
CA THR A 2 -25.95 -4.81 -9.75
C THR A 2 -24.94 -5.97 -9.67
N TYR A 3 -23.67 -5.67 -9.43
CA TYR A 3 -22.66 -6.68 -9.20
C TYR A 3 -22.73 -7.14 -7.74
N ASN A 4 -23.14 -8.38 -7.51
CA ASN A 4 -23.14 -9.00 -6.19
C ASN A 4 -21.75 -9.61 -5.94
N ALA A 5 -21.02 -9.06 -4.97
CA ALA A 5 -19.73 -9.60 -4.55
C ALA A 5 -19.89 -11.01 -3.93
N PRO A 6 -18.94 -11.95 -4.16
CA PRO A 6 -18.97 -13.28 -3.56
C PRO A 6 -18.79 -13.21 -2.04
N LYS A 7 -19.55 -14.03 -1.30
CA LYS A 7 -19.34 -14.18 0.16
C LYS A 7 -17.99 -14.86 0.44
N PRO A 8 -17.21 -14.37 1.43
CA PRO A 8 -15.93 -14.96 1.78
C PRO A 8 -16.07 -16.39 2.35
N PRO A 9 -15.05 -17.25 2.19
CA PRO A 9 -15.01 -18.61 2.75
C PRO A 9 -15.05 -18.63 4.30
N SER A 10 -15.60 -19.72 4.87
CA SER A 10 -15.86 -19.91 6.30
C SER A 10 -14.63 -20.05 7.22
N TRP A 11 -13.42 -20.04 6.65
CA TRP A 11 -12.16 -20.08 7.37
C TRP A 11 -11.55 -18.68 7.61
N ILE A 12 -12.20 -17.61 7.14
CA ILE A 12 -11.90 -16.25 7.60
C ILE A 12 -12.59 -16.06 8.97
N ARG A 13 -11.97 -16.62 10.02
CA ARG A 13 -12.23 -16.26 11.41
C ARG A 13 -10.89 -15.90 12.05
N GLY A 14 -10.68 -14.58 12.21
CA GLY A 14 -9.52 -13.96 12.86
C GLY A 14 -8.62 -13.23 11.86
N ILE A 15 -8.39 -11.93 11.91
CA ILE A 15 -8.76 -10.87 12.85
C ILE A 15 -8.94 -9.61 11.99
N ALA A 16 -10.16 -9.07 11.95
CA ALA A 16 -10.34 -7.65 11.74
C ALA A 16 -10.04 -6.99 13.10
N ASN A 17 -9.14 -6.00 13.09
CA ASN A 17 -8.78 -5.14 14.23
C ASN A 17 -8.02 -5.83 15.37
N GLU A 18 -6.69 -5.72 15.41
CA GLU A 18 -5.98 -5.53 16.69
C GLU A 18 -4.76 -4.61 16.49
N CYS A 19 -5.02 -3.29 16.56
CA CYS A 19 -4.02 -2.37 17.12
C CYS A 19 -4.15 -2.48 18.64
N PRO A 20 -3.10 -2.83 19.41
CA PRO A 20 -3.18 -2.71 20.85
C PRO A 20 -3.08 -1.23 21.25
N VAL A 21 -4.23 -0.55 21.30
CA VAL A 21 -4.36 0.67 22.09
C VAL A 21 -4.57 0.24 23.54
N TRP A 22 -3.48 0.15 24.32
CA TRP A 22 -3.59 0.11 25.78
C TRP A 22 -3.53 1.53 26.32
N ILE A 23 -4.68 2.19 26.38
CA ILE A 23 -4.84 3.36 27.23
C ILE A 23 -5.79 2.98 28.36
N LYS A 24 -5.23 2.51 29.47
CA LYS A 24 -5.93 2.52 30.76
C LYS A 24 -5.73 3.88 31.41
N PHE A 25 -6.77 4.72 31.42
CA PHE A 25 -6.83 5.90 32.29
C PHE A 25 -7.76 5.65 33.47
N HIS A 26 -7.21 5.30 34.63
CA HIS A 26 -7.69 5.85 35.90
C HIS A 26 -6.69 5.63 37.02
N THR A 27 -6.00 6.70 37.42
CA THR A 27 -5.77 7.07 38.82
C THR A 27 -5.19 8.49 38.82
N PRO A 28 -5.80 9.45 39.53
CA PRO A 28 -5.30 10.81 39.59
C PRO A 28 -4.26 10.89 40.71
N THR A 29 -3.01 11.21 40.39
CA THR A 29 -2.12 12.15 41.12
C THR A 29 -0.63 11.94 40.77
N ILE A 30 0.01 13.01 40.25
CA ILE A 30 1.41 13.45 40.52
C ILE A 30 2.54 12.74 39.69
N PRO A 31 3.62 13.43 39.23
CA PRO A 31 3.78 13.86 37.84
C PRO A 31 5.11 13.37 37.20
N PHE A 32 5.05 12.45 36.24
CA PHE A 32 6.24 12.00 35.49
C PHE A 32 6.42 12.80 34.19
N ILE A 33 6.81 14.08 34.31
CA ILE A 33 7.29 14.91 33.17
C ILE A 33 8.74 14.53 32.78
N LEU A 34 9.04 13.24 32.76
CA LEU A 34 10.25 12.66 32.15
C LEU A 34 9.97 11.42 31.30
N PHE A 35 8.68 11.08 31.10
CA PHE A 35 8.24 10.11 30.08
C PHE A 35 8.07 10.79 28.70
N SER A 36 9.03 11.66 28.35
CA SER A 36 9.10 12.23 27.01
C SER A 36 9.51 11.13 26.03
N PHE A 37 8.51 10.67 25.28
CA PHE A 37 8.60 10.05 23.95
C PHE A 37 9.35 8.71 23.85
N TYR A 38 8.82 7.65 24.47
CA TYR A 38 8.83 6.34 23.82
C TYR A 38 7.40 5.99 23.41
N VAL A 39 6.87 6.76 22.44
CA VAL A 39 5.95 6.14 21.50
C VAL A 39 6.86 5.40 20.54
N ASP A 40 7.06 4.11 20.78
CA ASP A 40 7.58 3.24 19.72
C ASP A 40 6.76 3.55 18.47
N HIS A 41 7.42 4.06 17.44
CA HIS A 41 6.87 4.20 16.10
C HIS A 41 6.67 2.80 15.48
N ALA A 42 6.11 1.85 16.21
CA ALA A 42 5.87 0.50 15.74
C ALA A 42 4.52 0.42 15.02
N MET A 43 4.31 1.28 14.01
CA MET A 43 3.40 1.05 12.88
C MET A 43 3.90 1.76 11.62
N ARG A 44 5.15 1.50 11.25
CA ARG A 44 5.62 1.63 9.85
C ARG A 44 5.98 0.25 9.31
N THR A 45 5.07 -0.71 9.36
CA THR A 45 5.31 -1.98 8.66
C THR A 45 5.08 -1.72 7.17
N ASN A 46 6.12 -1.21 6.50
CA ASN A 46 6.26 -1.26 5.05
C ASN A 46 6.76 -2.65 4.61
N ASP A 47 6.48 -3.65 5.45
CA ASP A 47 6.91 -5.02 5.27
C ASP A 47 6.12 -5.60 4.11
N TYR A 48 6.88 -6.12 3.15
CA TYR A 48 6.34 -6.84 2.03
C TYR A 48 5.47 -8.00 2.51
N ILE A 49 4.19 -7.98 2.15
CA ILE A 49 3.27 -9.05 2.53
C ILE A 49 3.39 -10.18 1.50
N TYR A 50 3.20 -9.87 0.21
CA TYR A 50 3.11 -10.86 -0.86
C TYR A 50 3.02 -10.20 -2.24
N SER A 51 3.45 -10.90 -3.31
CA SER A 51 3.23 -10.53 -4.72
C SER A 51 2.72 -11.72 -5.53
N ARG A 52 2.04 -11.42 -6.65
CA ARG A 52 1.72 -12.40 -7.70
C ARG A 52 2.18 -11.89 -9.04
N CYS A 53 3.04 -12.65 -9.70
CA CYS A 53 3.42 -12.44 -11.08
C CYS A 53 2.66 -13.42 -11.99
N SER A 54 2.49 -13.04 -13.26
CA SER A 54 1.98 -13.96 -14.27
C SER A 54 2.97 -15.12 -14.44
N VAL A 55 2.47 -16.36 -14.47
CA VAL A 55 3.29 -17.56 -14.72
C VAL A 55 3.28 -17.99 -16.19
N THR A 56 2.37 -17.41 -16.99
CA THR A 56 2.14 -17.81 -18.38
C THR A 56 2.62 -16.77 -19.39
N ALA A 57 3.02 -15.58 -18.93
CA ALA A 57 3.46 -14.49 -19.80
C ALA A 57 4.57 -13.69 -19.11
N ASN A 58 5.71 -13.58 -19.79
CA ASN A 58 6.79 -12.68 -19.47
C ASN A 58 6.95 -11.68 -20.62
N TYR A 59 7.33 -10.45 -20.30
CA TYR A 59 7.76 -9.50 -21.31
C TYR A 59 9.23 -9.73 -21.67
N THR A 60 9.69 -9.11 -22.75
CA THR A 60 11.10 -9.15 -23.18
C THR A 60 11.84 -7.94 -22.62
N ASP A 61 13.03 -8.14 -22.07
CA ASP A 61 13.89 -7.06 -21.60
C ASP A 61 14.13 -6.02 -22.71
N GLY A 62 14.00 -4.74 -22.37
CA GLY A 62 14.03 -3.59 -23.28
C GLY A 62 12.77 -3.38 -24.11
N SER A 63 11.71 -4.17 -23.92
CA SER A 63 10.47 -4.03 -24.69
C SER A 63 9.75 -2.70 -24.39
N ALA A 64 8.90 -2.28 -25.32
CA ALA A 64 8.03 -1.12 -25.11
C ALA A 64 7.12 -1.31 -23.88
N PHE A 65 6.63 -2.53 -23.64
CA PHE A 65 5.91 -2.88 -22.42
C PHE A 65 6.72 -2.58 -21.14
N GLU A 66 7.99 -2.98 -21.05
CA GLU A 66 8.84 -2.69 -19.89
C GLU A 66 9.01 -1.18 -19.68
N VAL A 67 9.31 -0.44 -20.75
CA VAL A 67 9.45 1.02 -20.70
C VAL A 67 8.15 1.68 -20.22
N ASN A 68 7.00 1.23 -20.73
CA ASN A 68 5.69 1.74 -20.33
C ASN A 68 5.38 1.40 -18.88
N MET A 69 5.77 0.22 -18.39
CA MET A 69 5.63 -0.20 -17.00
C MET A 69 6.44 0.69 -16.05
N HIS A 70 7.72 0.96 -16.37
CA HIS A 70 8.54 1.89 -15.59
C HIS A 70 7.99 3.32 -15.59
N SER A 71 7.48 3.79 -16.73
CA SER A 71 6.83 5.10 -16.83
C SER A 71 5.56 5.19 -15.97
N LEU A 72 4.78 4.11 -15.91
CA LEU A 72 3.62 3.98 -15.03
C LEU A 72 4.02 4.00 -13.54
N PHE A 73 5.09 3.33 -13.14
CA PHE A 73 5.63 3.43 -11.77
C PHE A 73 6.12 4.85 -11.43
N SER A 74 6.77 5.52 -12.37
CA SER A 74 7.16 6.94 -12.23
C SER A 74 5.94 7.84 -12.04
N THR A 75 4.85 7.58 -12.76
CA THR A 75 3.58 8.31 -12.61
C THR A 75 3.03 8.19 -11.20
N PHE A 76 3.05 6.98 -10.61
CA PHE A 76 2.55 6.77 -9.25
C PHE A 76 3.45 7.35 -8.16
N THR A 77 4.77 7.24 -8.32
CA THR A 77 5.73 7.73 -7.31
C THR A 77 5.82 9.25 -7.29
N ASN A 78 5.67 9.92 -8.44
CA ASN A 78 5.70 11.37 -8.55
C ASN A 78 4.32 12.04 -8.41
N GLY A 79 3.24 11.27 -8.55
CA GLY A 79 1.87 11.75 -8.48
C GLY A 79 1.45 12.23 -7.09
N SER A 80 0.49 13.17 -7.05
CA SER A 80 -0.21 13.52 -5.82
C SER A 80 -1.38 12.57 -5.59
N LEU A 81 -1.43 11.95 -4.41
CA LEU A 81 -2.50 11.05 -4.01
C LEU A 81 -3.42 11.77 -3.04
N SER A 82 -4.44 12.44 -3.57
CA SER A 82 -5.39 13.22 -2.77
C SER A 82 -6.15 12.35 -1.75
N ILE A 83 -6.44 11.10 -2.13
CA ILE A 83 -7.23 10.13 -1.33
C ILE A 83 -6.48 8.80 -1.11
N GLY A 84 -5.16 8.80 -1.25
CA GLY A 84 -4.36 7.57 -1.13
C GLY A 84 -4.63 6.54 -2.24
N PHE A 85 -5.25 6.93 -3.35
CA PHE A 85 -5.55 6.06 -4.49
C PHE A 85 -5.26 6.79 -5.80
N SER A 86 -4.76 6.07 -6.79
CA SER A 86 -4.63 6.54 -8.17
C SER A 86 -4.60 5.38 -9.17
N ASN A 87 -4.97 5.67 -10.41
CA ASN A 87 -4.82 4.78 -11.55
C ASN A 87 -4.08 5.51 -12.67
N ALA A 88 -3.43 4.73 -13.53
CA ALA A 88 -2.73 5.24 -14.71
C ALA A 88 -2.78 4.19 -15.82
N ILE A 89 -2.71 4.69 -17.06
CA ILE A 89 -2.60 3.88 -18.26
C ILE A 89 -1.47 4.49 -19.08
N VAL A 90 -0.52 3.68 -19.52
CA VAL A 90 0.64 4.12 -20.30
C VAL A 90 0.83 3.18 -21.48
N GLY A 91 1.15 3.73 -22.65
CA GLY A 91 1.36 2.97 -23.88
C GLY A 91 0.09 2.83 -24.73
N GLU A 92 0.25 2.14 -25.86
CA GLU A 92 -0.80 1.89 -26.84
C GLU A 92 -0.69 0.45 -27.38
N GLY A 93 -1.79 -0.09 -27.88
CA GLY A 93 -1.82 -1.42 -28.50
C GLY A 93 -1.40 -2.53 -27.52
N SER A 94 -0.56 -3.46 -28.00
CA SER A 94 -0.06 -4.61 -27.22
C SER A 94 0.82 -4.24 -26.04
N ASP A 95 1.38 -3.03 -26.02
CA ASP A 95 2.32 -2.55 -25.01
C ASP A 95 1.64 -1.66 -23.95
N THR A 96 0.31 -1.61 -23.96
CA THR A 96 -0.46 -0.83 -22.98
C THR A 96 -0.36 -1.45 -21.59
N VAL A 97 0.04 -0.65 -20.60
CA VAL A 97 0.12 -1.04 -19.20
C VAL A 97 -0.98 -0.32 -18.42
N TYR A 98 -1.74 -1.09 -17.65
CA TYR A 98 -2.78 -0.59 -16.74
C TYR A 98 -2.31 -0.80 -15.31
N GLY A 99 -2.49 0.22 -14.46
CA GLY A 99 -2.08 0.13 -13.07
C GLY A 99 -3.00 0.86 -12.11
N LEU A 100 -2.94 0.41 -10.86
CA LEU A 100 -3.59 1.04 -9.73
C LEU A 100 -2.66 0.98 -8.51
N VAL A 101 -2.71 2.01 -7.68
CA VAL A 101 -2.06 2.05 -6.37
C VAL A 101 -3.07 2.46 -5.31
N GLN A 102 -2.97 1.84 -4.13
CA GLN A 102 -3.85 2.14 -3.00
C GLN A 102 -3.05 2.09 -1.70
N CYS A 103 -3.10 3.18 -0.96
CA CYS A 103 -2.57 3.32 0.39
C CYS A 103 -3.66 3.01 1.41
N ARG A 104 -3.23 2.69 2.63
CA ARG A 104 -4.11 2.58 3.80
C ARG A 104 -4.61 3.98 4.19
N GLY A 105 -5.90 4.11 4.51
CA GLY A 105 -6.56 5.42 4.68
C GLY A 105 -6.16 6.22 5.92
N ASP A 106 -5.45 5.61 6.86
CA ASP A 106 -4.89 6.24 8.06
C ASP A 106 -3.47 6.80 7.86
N LEU A 107 -2.85 6.60 6.68
CA LEU A 107 -1.51 7.10 6.38
C LEU A 107 -1.54 8.55 5.91
N GLY A 108 -0.57 9.34 6.41
CA GLY A 108 -0.25 10.64 5.83
C GLY A 108 0.31 10.50 4.40
N GLN A 109 0.25 11.59 3.63
CA GLN A 109 0.64 11.60 2.22
C GLN A 109 2.08 11.13 1.98
N ASP A 110 3.03 11.54 2.82
CA ASP A 110 4.44 11.16 2.66
C ASP A 110 4.66 9.66 2.92
N SER A 111 4.06 9.12 3.97
CA SER A 111 4.10 7.67 4.27
C SER A 111 3.48 6.85 3.14
N CYS A 112 2.40 7.35 2.52
CA CYS A 112 1.78 6.72 1.36
C CYS A 112 2.72 6.72 0.14
N LYS A 113 3.37 7.85 -0.15
CA LYS A 113 4.36 7.95 -1.24
C LYS A 113 5.55 7.02 -1.03
N ASP A 114 6.06 6.95 0.19
CA ASP A 114 7.16 6.03 0.55
C ASP A 114 6.76 4.56 0.39
N CYS A 115 5.53 4.21 0.76
CA CYS A 115 4.99 2.87 0.56
C CYS A 115 4.92 2.49 -0.93
N ILE A 116 4.40 3.39 -1.77
CA ILE A 116 4.31 3.17 -3.21
C ILE A 116 5.69 3.04 -3.85
N ARG A 117 6.62 3.94 -3.51
CA ARG A 117 8.01 3.87 -4.00
C ARG A 117 8.67 2.54 -3.67
N ASN A 118 8.56 2.09 -2.42
CA ASN A 118 9.12 0.81 -2.02
C ASN A 118 8.44 -0.37 -2.75
N SER A 119 7.11 -0.34 -2.89
CA SER A 119 6.36 -1.38 -3.60
C SER A 119 6.78 -1.50 -5.06
N THR A 120 7.00 -0.37 -5.77
CA THR A 120 7.45 -0.38 -7.17
C THR A 120 8.86 -0.94 -7.36
N GLN A 121 9.71 -0.93 -6.32
CA GLN A 121 11.04 -1.53 -6.37
C GLN A 121 11.04 -3.04 -6.14
N GLN A 122 9.99 -3.57 -5.48
CA GLN A 122 9.90 -4.98 -5.11
C GLN A 122 9.11 -5.83 -6.12
N VAL A 123 8.34 -5.20 -7.01
CA VAL A 123 7.44 -5.89 -7.95
C VAL A 123 8.11 -6.24 -9.29
N VAL A 124 9.31 -5.72 -9.55
CA VAL A 124 10.08 -5.94 -10.79
C VAL A 124 11.11 -7.04 -10.58
#